data_AF-A0A8T3QZL7-F1
#
_entry.id   AF-A0A8T3QZL7-F1
#
_cell.length_a   1.000
_cell.length_b   1.000
_cell.length_c   1.000
_cell.angle_alpha   90.00
_cell.angle_beta   90.00
_cell.angle_gamma   90.00
#
_symmetry.space_group_name_H-M   'P 1'
#
loop_
_entity.id
_entity.type
_entity.pdbx_description
1 polymer ?
#
loop_
_entity_poly.entity_id
_entity_poly.type
_entity_poly.pdbx_seq_one_letter_code
_entity_poly.pdbx_strand_id
1 'polypeptide(L)'
;MPDLASALDSAAAWPESTVLAAENGVGADAQVVSARPNGGILAGSLTTAVGLEDGVIHRHSTGGIGLATVRSGAQGSFEAVTAESVATAFRAGGLGAAMLADPQSMRWSKLLANLVGNATSAILDMDPADVYADPQLFSIERRQLREALAVMRRSGLVVCRLPGADVRGLALAVRLPARLMRPILRRVVAAGRGGKSPSLRLAVRSGGPTEVDWLQGGVATAAHALGGRAPVNERLATIVRECSADPGRAAWFRGRPDRLLDALD
;
A
#
# COMPACT_ATOMS: atom_id res chain seq x y z
N MET A 1 4.34 -6.06 8.76
CA MET A 1 4.97 -6.46 7.51
C MET A 1 5.95 -7.58 7.80
N PRO A 2 6.34 -8.41 6.82
CA PRO A 2 7.22 -9.56 7.06
C PRO A 2 8.54 -9.17 7.77
N ASP A 3 9.16 -8.05 7.37
CA ASP A 3 10.49 -7.67 7.86
C ASP A 3 10.50 -6.66 9.02
N LEU A 4 9.33 -6.15 9.41
CA LEU A 4 9.23 -5.07 10.39
C LEU A 4 9.81 -5.46 11.76
N ALA A 5 9.53 -6.69 12.22
CA ALA A 5 10.03 -7.17 13.51
C ALA A 5 11.57 -7.21 13.54
N SER A 6 12.19 -7.81 12.52
CA SER A 6 13.65 -7.88 12.40
C SER A 6 14.30 -6.50 12.26
N ALA A 7 13.64 -5.57 11.54
CA ALA A 7 14.10 -4.19 11.44
C ALA A 7 14.04 -3.47 12.79
N LEU A 8 13.00 -3.68 13.58
CA LEU A 8 12.87 -3.12 14.93
C LEU A 8 13.92 -3.68 15.90
N ASP A 9 14.17 -4.99 15.84
CA ASP A 9 15.22 -5.65 16.63
C ASP A 9 16.60 -5.07 16.31
N SER A 10 16.91 -4.90 15.03
CA SER A 10 18.17 -4.27 14.59
C SER A 10 18.28 -2.83 15.07
N ALA A 11 17.17 -2.07 15.02
CA ALA A 11 17.13 -0.68 15.44
C ALA A 11 17.23 -0.51 16.97
N ALA A 12 17.04 -1.57 17.77
CA ALA A 12 17.16 -1.53 19.23
C ALA A 12 18.58 -1.17 19.69
N ALA A 13 19.60 -1.38 18.85
CA ALA A 13 20.98 -0.95 19.10
C ALA A 13 21.13 0.58 19.17
N TRP A 14 20.18 1.34 18.61
CA TRP A 14 20.17 2.81 18.62
C TRP A 14 18.84 3.35 19.15
N PRO A 15 18.55 3.21 20.46
CA PRO A 15 17.23 3.47 21.02
C PRO A 15 16.77 4.94 20.91
N GLU A 16 17.71 5.88 20.87
CA GLU A 16 17.42 7.32 20.75
C GLU A 16 17.40 7.83 19.30
N SER A 17 17.85 7.01 18.34
CA SER A 17 17.87 7.42 16.93
C SER A 17 16.46 7.53 16.34
N THR A 18 16.31 8.50 15.45
CA THR A 18 15.08 8.65 14.66
C THR A 18 15.00 7.57 13.60
N VAL A 19 13.87 6.88 13.53
CA VAL A 19 13.59 5.85 12.51
C VAL A 19 12.62 6.39 11.47
N LEU A 20 12.92 6.13 10.19
CA LEU A 20 12.01 6.32 9.07
C LEU A 20 11.32 4.99 8.74
N ALA A 21 10.05 4.85 9.13
CA ALA A 21 9.22 3.69 8.81
C ALA A 21 8.61 3.87 7.41
N ALA A 22 9.25 3.30 6.39
CA ALA A 22 8.87 3.44 4.99
C ALA A 22 8.13 2.22 4.41
N GLU A 23 7.76 1.22 5.24
CA GLU A 23 7.11 0.01 4.74
C GLU A 23 5.68 0.29 4.23
N ASN A 24 5.27 -0.50 3.23
CA ASN A 24 3.94 -0.42 2.63
C ASN A 24 2.84 -0.94 3.57
N GLY A 25 1.68 -0.28 3.50
CA GLY A 25 0.48 -0.70 4.21
C GLY A 25 0.20 0.13 5.46
N VAL A 26 -0.80 -0.31 6.22
CA VAL A 26 -1.33 0.38 7.41
C VAL A 26 -1.27 -0.53 8.64
N GLY A 27 -1.33 0.08 9.83
CA GLY A 27 -1.39 -0.63 11.12
C GLY A 27 -0.02 -0.94 11.76
N ALA A 28 1.08 -0.73 11.04
CA ALA A 28 2.43 -0.93 11.58
C ALA A 28 2.91 0.19 12.53
N ASP A 29 2.36 1.40 12.40
CA ASP A 29 2.80 2.55 13.20
C ASP A 29 2.73 2.28 14.70
N ALA A 30 1.66 1.64 15.16
CA ALA A 30 1.50 1.30 16.57
C ALA A 30 2.61 0.37 17.08
N GLN A 31 3.07 -0.57 16.24
CA GLN A 31 4.16 -1.47 16.58
C GLN A 31 5.49 -0.70 16.68
N VAL A 32 5.77 0.19 15.73
CA VAL A 32 6.99 1.03 15.75
C VAL A 32 6.98 1.97 16.97
N VAL A 33 5.85 2.61 17.25
CA VAL A 33 5.67 3.52 18.40
C VAL A 33 5.89 2.78 19.72
N SER A 34 5.33 1.58 19.85
CA SER A 34 5.44 0.73 21.04
C SER A 34 6.88 0.21 21.24
N ALA A 35 7.51 -0.27 20.17
CA ALA A 35 8.86 -0.84 20.23
C ALA A 35 9.96 0.21 20.45
N ARG A 36 9.69 1.49 20.17
CA ARG A 36 10.69 2.56 20.27
C ARG A 36 10.20 3.69 21.18
N PRO A 37 10.01 3.52 22.49
CA PRO A 37 9.39 4.55 23.33
C PRO A 37 10.11 5.92 23.33
N ASN A 38 11.44 5.92 23.16
CA ASN A 38 12.28 7.12 23.32
C ASN A 38 12.79 7.73 22.00
N GLY A 39 12.66 7.02 20.88
CA GLY A 39 13.18 7.44 19.58
C GLY A 39 12.21 8.31 18.78
N GLY A 40 12.75 9.18 17.92
CA GLY A 40 11.95 9.86 16.90
C GLY A 40 11.38 8.88 15.88
N ILE A 41 10.18 9.16 15.37
CA ILE A 41 9.54 8.34 14.33
C ILE A 41 9.04 9.26 13.22
N LEU A 42 9.53 8.99 12.02
CA LEU A 42 9.01 9.53 10.77
C LEU A 42 8.30 8.41 10.01
N ALA A 43 7.11 8.68 9.50
CA ALA A 43 6.46 7.84 8.52
C ALA A 43 6.96 8.21 7.12
N GLY A 44 7.23 7.20 6.30
CA GLY A 44 7.57 7.34 4.89
C GLY A 44 6.52 6.66 4.00
N SER A 45 6.24 7.23 2.84
CA SER A 45 5.44 6.59 1.79
C SER A 45 6.14 6.73 0.45
N LEU A 46 6.89 5.70 0.06
CA LEU A 46 7.63 5.66 -1.20
C LEU A 46 6.69 5.33 -2.36
N THR A 47 6.66 6.18 -3.38
CA THR A 47 5.85 6.00 -4.60
C THR A 47 6.71 5.65 -5.82
N THR A 48 8.03 5.61 -5.65
CA THR A 48 8.97 5.12 -6.66
C THR A 48 8.93 3.61 -6.74
N ALA A 49 8.72 3.08 -7.95
CA ALA A 49 8.88 1.65 -8.22
C ALA A 49 10.36 1.35 -8.47
N VAL A 50 10.94 0.49 -7.62
CA VAL A 50 12.31 -0.02 -7.76
C VAL A 50 12.28 -1.54 -7.96
N GLY A 51 13.15 -2.06 -8.81
CA GLY A 51 13.35 -3.49 -9.06
C GLY A 51 14.82 -3.85 -8.91
N LEU A 52 15.10 -5.10 -8.56
CA LEU A 52 16.44 -5.68 -8.57
C LEU A 52 16.43 -6.78 -9.62
N GLU A 53 17.17 -6.59 -10.71
CA GLU A 53 17.28 -7.53 -11.82
C GLU A 53 18.78 -7.74 -12.07
N ASP A 54 19.25 -8.99 -11.99
CA ASP A 54 20.66 -9.36 -12.21
C ASP A 54 21.68 -8.53 -11.40
N GLY A 55 21.35 -8.21 -10.14
CA GLY A 55 22.20 -7.41 -9.26
C GLY A 55 22.18 -5.90 -9.53
N VAL A 56 21.39 -5.45 -10.51
CA VAL A 56 21.21 -4.04 -10.88
C VAL A 56 19.90 -3.51 -10.33
N ILE A 57 19.95 -2.35 -9.69
CA ILE A 57 18.76 -1.65 -9.20
C ILE A 57 18.19 -0.79 -10.32
N HIS A 58 16.98 -1.12 -10.76
CA HIS A 58 16.25 -0.37 -11.78
C HIS A 58 15.19 0.52 -11.13
N ARG A 59 15.16 1.80 -11.51
CA ARG A 59 14.08 2.73 -11.16
C ARG A 59 13.06 2.76 -12.31
N HIS A 60 11.87 2.22 -12.07
CA HIS A 60 10.82 2.09 -13.09
C HIS A 60 9.81 3.26 -13.09
N SER A 61 9.89 4.18 -12.13
CA SER A 61 9.01 5.37 -12.11
C SER A 61 9.68 6.62 -11.54
N THR A 62 9.16 7.79 -11.95
CA THR A 62 9.58 9.12 -11.48
C THR A 62 8.95 9.52 -10.14
N GLY A 63 8.50 8.53 -9.36
CA GLY A 63 7.93 8.74 -8.03
C GLY A 63 8.89 9.43 -7.04
N GLY A 64 8.45 9.52 -5.80
CA GLY A 64 9.19 10.15 -4.71
C GLY A 64 8.87 9.52 -3.36
N ILE A 65 9.06 10.28 -2.29
CA ILE A 65 8.71 9.88 -0.92
C ILE A 65 7.89 10.96 -0.21
N GLY A 66 6.73 10.58 0.29
CA GLY A 66 6.00 11.38 1.28
C GLY A 66 6.60 11.15 2.67
N LEU A 67 6.79 12.20 3.45
CA LEU A 67 7.33 12.14 4.81
C LEU A 67 6.39 12.84 5.78
N ALA A 68 6.15 12.25 6.94
CA ALA A 68 5.35 12.86 8.00
C ALA A 68 5.93 12.51 9.36
N THR A 69 5.93 13.47 10.29
CA THR A 69 6.36 13.21 11.67
C THR A 69 5.26 12.47 12.41
N VAL A 70 5.57 11.29 12.95
CA VAL A 70 4.67 10.54 13.86
C VAL A 70 4.94 10.95 15.30
N ARG A 71 6.22 11.00 15.67
CA ARG A 71 6.67 11.48 16.98
C ARG A 71 8.03 12.14 16.82
N SER A 72 8.18 13.35 17.34
CA SER A 72 9.47 14.01 17.42
C SER A 72 10.38 13.24 18.37
N GLY A 73 11.65 13.06 18.01
CA GLY A 73 12.65 12.50 18.93
C GLY A 73 12.85 13.41 20.15
N ALA A 74 13.30 12.83 21.26
CA ALA A 74 13.71 13.62 22.41
C ALA A 74 14.85 14.58 22.00
N GLN A 75 14.80 15.83 22.48
CA GLN A 75 15.92 16.77 22.37
C GLN A 75 17.02 16.31 23.34
N GLY A 76 17.85 15.36 22.90
CA GLY A 76 19.09 14.98 23.58
C GLY A 76 20.22 15.99 23.30
N SER A 77 21.46 15.55 23.45
CA SER A 77 22.68 16.35 23.16
C SER A 77 22.96 16.59 21.67
N PHE A 78 22.10 16.10 20.77
CA PHE A 78 22.24 16.21 19.32
C PHE A 78 21.02 16.90 18.72
N GLU A 79 21.22 17.57 17.58
CA GLU A 79 20.12 18.19 16.83
C GLU A 79 19.10 17.13 16.39
N ALA A 80 17.82 17.38 16.67
CA ALA A 80 16.76 16.43 16.35
C ALA A 80 16.61 16.28 14.83
N VAL A 81 16.65 15.04 14.34
CA VAL A 81 16.35 14.75 12.92
C VAL A 81 14.89 15.06 12.65
N THR A 82 14.64 15.95 11.68
CA THR A 82 13.29 16.39 11.31
C THR A 82 12.87 15.77 9.99
N ALA A 83 11.56 15.72 9.73
CA ALA A 83 11.04 15.36 8.41
C ALA A 83 11.60 16.27 7.30
N GLU A 84 11.87 17.54 7.59
CA GLU A 84 12.40 18.51 6.62
C GLU A 84 13.87 18.25 6.29
N SER A 85 14.70 17.91 7.28
CA SER A 85 16.10 17.57 7.04
C SER A 85 16.22 16.28 6.21
N VAL A 86 15.41 15.28 6.53
CA VAL A 86 15.31 14.03 5.76
C VAL A 86 14.79 14.29 4.33
N ALA A 87 13.75 15.11 4.17
CA ALA A 87 13.24 15.50 2.85
C ALA A 87 14.31 16.20 2.01
N THR A 88 15.09 17.09 2.64
CA THR A 88 16.19 17.80 1.99
C THR A 88 17.30 16.85 1.53
N ALA A 89 17.67 15.90 2.38
CA ALA A 89 18.65 14.86 2.01
C ALA A 89 18.18 14.01 0.82
N PHE A 90 16.91 13.57 0.81
CA PHE A 90 16.36 12.85 -0.34
C PHE A 90 16.35 13.68 -1.63
N ARG A 91 15.96 14.95 -1.55
CA ARG A 91 15.96 15.86 -2.70
C ARG A 91 17.37 16.07 -3.24
N ALA A 92 18.36 16.25 -2.37
CA ALA A 92 19.77 16.33 -2.77
C ALA A 92 20.27 15.05 -3.45
N GLY A 93 19.75 13.89 -3.05
CA GLY A 93 19.98 12.59 -3.69
C GLY A 93 19.16 12.32 -4.95
N GLY A 94 18.39 13.30 -5.47
CA GLY A 94 17.59 13.13 -6.69
C GLY A 94 16.26 12.39 -6.52
N LEU A 95 15.82 12.16 -5.27
CA LEU A 95 14.49 11.63 -4.96
C LEU A 95 13.56 12.78 -4.56
N GLY A 96 12.49 13.00 -5.34
CA GLY A 96 11.48 13.98 -4.97
C GLY A 96 10.87 13.66 -3.61
N ALA A 97 10.94 14.58 -2.67
CA ALA A 97 10.38 14.41 -1.33
C ALA A 97 9.40 15.53 -1.00
N ALA A 98 8.28 15.16 -0.38
CA ALA A 98 7.30 16.12 0.12
C ALA A 98 6.95 15.81 1.57
N MET A 99 6.80 16.85 2.37
CA MET A 99 6.26 16.71 3.71
C MET A 99 4.73 16.69 3.69
N LEU A 100 4.16 15.85 4.53
CA LEU A 100 2.73 15.74 4.77
C LEU A 100 2.46 15.92 6.26
N ALA A 101 1.35 16.59 6.58
CA ALA A 101 0.99 16.94 7.94
C ALA A 101 0.49 15.74 8.75
N ASP A 102 -0.34 14.89 8.13
CA ASP A 102 -0.93 13.73 8.79
C ASP A 102 -0.33 12.41 8.25
N PRO A 103 0.44 11.66 9.06
CA PRO A 103 1.02 10.39 8.64
C PRO A 103 -0.05 9.34 8.30
N GLN A 104 -1.21 9.36 8.96
CA GLN A 104 -2.26 8.38 8.68
C GLN A 104 -2.92 8.65 7.32
N SER A 105 -3.33 9.90 7.05
CA SER A 105 -3.85 10.29 5.73
C SER A 105 -2.86 9.98 4.61
N MET A 106 -1.55 10.16 4.85
CA MET A 106 -0.49 9.79 3.91
C MET A 106 -0.46 8.28 3.63
N ARG A 107 -0.35 7.43 4.67
CA ARG A 107 -0.30 5.97 4.52
C ARG A 107 -1.55 5.43 3.84
N TRP A 108 -2.73 5.91 4.24
CA TRP A 108 -3.99 5.50 3.64
C TRP A 108 -4.13 5.93 2.18
N SER A 109 -3.64 7.13 1.83
CA SER A 109 -3.59 7.55 0.42
C SER A 109 -2.67 6.65 -0.40
N LYS A 110 -1.54 6.23 0.18
CA LYS A 110 -0.63 5.27 -0.48
C LYS A 110 -1.25 3.89 -0.59
N LEU A 111 -1.97 3.45 0.43
CA LEU A 111 -2.71 2.20 0.45
C LEU A 111 -3.70 2.14 -0.72
N LEU A 112 -4.46 3.21 -0.99
CA LEU A 112 -5.38 3.25 -2.14
C LEU A 112 -4.67 2.93 -3.47
N ALA A 113 -3.46 3.47 -3.69
CA ALA A 113 -2.67 3.13 -4.88
C ALA A 113 -2.21 1.66 -4.88
N ASN A 114 -1.89 1.11 -3.71
CA ASN A 114 -1.45 -0.29 -3.56
C ASN A 114 -2.61 -1.29 -3.68
N LEU A 115 -3.87 -0.89 -3.46
CA LEU A 115 -5.03 -1.76 -3.63
C LEU A 115 -5.35 -2.02 -5.11
N VAL A 116 -5.19 -0.99 -5.95
CA VAL A 116 -5.51 -1.00 -7.39
C VAL A 116 -4.85 -2.16 -8.11
N GLY A 117 -5.65 -3.14 -8.50
CA GLY A 117 -5.25 -4.30 -9.28
C GLY A 117 -4.16 -5.14 -8.61
N ASN A 118 -4.06 -5.14 -7.28
CA ASN A 118 -3.03 -5.90 -6.58
C ASN A 118 -3.53 -7.29 -6.18
N ALA A 119 -4.54 -7.39 -5.32
CA ALA A 119 -5.06 -8.67 -4.85
C ALA A 119 -5.74 -9.48 -5.95
N THR A 120 -6.61 -8.87 -6.76
CA THR A 120 -7.29 -9.54 -7.88
C THR A 120 -6.30 -10.08 -8.92
N SER A 121 -5.28 -9.31 -9.28
CA SER A 121 -4.19 -9.76 -10.15
C SER A 121 -3.37 -10.90 -9.53
N ALA A 122 -3.18 -10.90 -8.21
CA ALA A 122 -2.48 -11.98 -7.52
C ALA A 122 -3.28 -13.29 -7.50
N ILE A 123 -4.59 -13.20 -7.23
CA ILE A 123 -5.50 -14.35 -7.17
C ILE A 123 -5.69 -14.97 -8.56
N LEU A 124 -5.94 -14.14 -9.58
CA LEU A 124 -6.24 -14.60 -10.94
C LEU A 124 -4.99 -14.81 -11.79
N ASP A 125 -3.83 -14.38 -11.30
CA ASP A 125 -2.57 -14.33 -12.05
C ASP A 125 -2.68 -13.54 -13.38
N MET A 126 -3.46 -12.47 -13.37
CA MET A 126 -3.74 -11.60 -14.54
C MET A 126 -2.97 -10.28 -14.44
N ASP A 127 -2.75 -9.62 -15.57
CA ASP A 127 -2.24 -8.25 -15.55
C ASP A 127 -3.33 -7.28 -15.05
N PRO A 128 -2.97 -6.25 -14.27
CA PRO A 128 -3.93 -5.27 -13.78
C PRO A 128 -4.77 -4.61 -14.89
N ALA A 129 -4.20 -4.44 -16.09
CA ALA A 129 -4.91 -3.88 -17.23
C ALA A 129 -6.05 -4.79 -17.72
N ASP A 130 -5.87 -6.12 -17.65
CA ASP A 130 -6.88 -7.10 -18.03
C ASP A 130 -7.97 -7.21 -16.98
N VAL A 131 -7.59 -7.17 -15.70
CA VAL A 131 -8.54 -7.07 -14.58
C VAL A 131 -9.45 -5.85 -14.74
N TYR A 132 -8.89 -4.69 -15.11
CA TYR A 132 -9.66 -3.46 -15.32
C TYR A 132 -10.43 -3.43 -16.66
N ALA A 133 -10.10 -4.32 -17.60
CA ALA A 133 -10.86 -4.48 -18.85
C ALA A 133 -12.17 -5.24 -18.61
N ASP A 134 -12.16 -6.23 -17.71
CA ASP A 134 -13.33 -7.00 -17.34
C ASP A 134 -14.34 -6.17 -16.48
N PRO A 135 -15.63 -6.08 -16.85
CA PRO A 135 -16.61 -5.29 -16.10
C PRO A 135 -16.89 -5.81 -14.69
N GLN A 136 -16.90 -7.13 -14.51
CA GLN A 136 -17.22 -7.77 -13.23
C GLN A 136 -16.04 -7.65 -12.27
N LEU A 137 -14.81 -7.88 -12.76
CA LEU A 137 -13.60 -7.68 -11.95
C LEU A 137 -13.39 -6.20 -11.59
N PHE A 138 -13.65 -5.28 -12.52
CA PHE A 138 -13.65 -3.85 -12.22
C PHE A 138 -14.67 -3.48 -11.13
N SER A 139 -15.81 -4.18 -11.06
CA SER A 139 -16.79 -3.98 -9.98
C SER A 139 -16.20 -4.34 -8.60
N ILE A 140 -15.45 -5.45 -8.51
CA ILE A 140 -14.74 -5.86 -7.29
C ILE A 140 -13.71 -4.79 -6.89
N GLU A 141 -12.87 -4.36 -7.83
CA GLU A 141 -11.88 -3.29 -7.63
C GLU A 141 -12.51 -2.01 -7.08
N ARG A 142 -13.64 -1.61 -7.67
CA ARG A 142 -14.37 -0.43 -7.22
C ARG A 142 -14.98 -0.62 -5.83
N ARG A 143 -15.52 -1.81 -5.51
CA ARG A 143 -16.06 -2.12 -4.17
C ARG A 143 -14.97 -2.04 -3.10
N GLN A 144 -13.80 -2.67 -3.31
CA GLN A 144 -12.70 -2.64 -2.32
C GLN A 144 -12.20 -1.21 -2.06
N LEU A 145 -12.09 -0.37 -3.11
CA LEU A 145 -11.67 1.02 -2.97
C LEU A 145 -12.72 1.86 -2.24
N ARG A 146 -14.02 1.61 -2.46
CA ARG A 146 -15.11 2.29 -1.74
C ARG A 146 -15.12 1.95 -0.26
N GLU A 147 -14.84 0.70 0.10
CA GLU A 147 -14.69 0.27 1.49
C GLU A 147 -13.52 1.01 2.15
N ALA A 148 -12.34 1.02 1.52
CA ALA A 148 -11.17 1.75 2.05
C ALA A 148 -11.46 3.25 2.22
N LEU A 149 -12.07 3.89 1.23
CA LEU A 149 -12.49 5.30 1.32
C LEU A 149 -13.58 5.54 2.38
N ALA A 150 -14.44 4.56 2.66
CA ALA A 150 -15.41 4.66 3.73
C ALA A 150 -14.74 4.59 5.11
N VAL A 151 -13.75 3.72 5.28
CA VAL A 151 -12.94 3.66 6.50
C VAL A 151 -12.18 4.97 6.70
N MET A 152 -11.49 5.49 5.68
CA MET A 152 -10.81 6.78 5.76
C MET A 152 -11.75 7.90 6.25
N ARG A 153 -12.94 8.02 5.64
CA ARG A 153 -13.92 9.04 6.04
C ARG A 153 -14.37 8.90 7.49
N ARG A 154 -14.62 7.67 7.95
CA ARG A 154 -15.06 7.42 9.34
C ARG A 154 -13.94 7.67 10.36
N SER A 155 -12.68 7.51 9.94
CA SER A 155 -11.50 7.83 10.75
C SER A 155 -11.08 9.31 10.67
N GLY A 156 -11.83 10.17 9.94
CA GLY A 156 -11.46 11.57 9.76
C GLY A 156 -10.23 11.80 8.85
N LEU A 157 -9.82 10.78 8.09
CA LEU A 157 -8.65 10.82 7.21
C LEU A 157 -9.02 11.42 5.85
N VAL A 158 -8.08 12.14 5.26
CA VAL A 158 -8.24 12.77 3.95
C VAL A 158 -7.37 12.12 2.88
N VAL A 159 -7.86 12.09 1.64
CA VAL A 159 -7.04 11.65 0.51
C VAL A 159 -6.10 12.78 0.13
N CYS A 160 -4.80 12.55 0.31
CA CYS A 160 -3.75 13.53 0.04
C CYS A 160 -2.99 13.20 -1.25
N ARG A 161 -2.28 14.22 -1.77
CA ARG A 161 -1.40 14.05 -2.92
C ARG A 161 -0.06 13.50 -2.45
N LEU A 162 0.37 12.38 -3.03
CA LEU A 162 1.71 11.85 -2.82
C LEU A 162 2.63 12.26 -3.97
N PRO A 163 3.94 12.41 -3.75
CA PRO A 163 4.91 12.67 -4.81
C PRO A 163 4.77 11.64 -5.94
N GLY A 164 4.56 12.07 -7.18
CA GLY A 164 4.44 11.16 -8.34
C GLY A 164 3.24 10.19 -8.35
N ALA A 165 2.31 10.28 -7.38
CA ALA A 165 1.12 9.43 -7.32
C ALA A 165 -0.07 10.17 -6.68
N ASP A 166 -0.76 11.02 -7.45
CA ASP A 166 -1.96 11.71 -6.99
C ASP A 166 -3.19 10.78 -7.04
N VAL A 167 -3.57 10.23 -5.89
CA VAL A 167 -4.71 9.31 -5.75
C VAL A 167 -6.07 10.01 -5.59
N ARG A 168 -6.12 11.36 -5.56
CA ARG A 168 -7.41 12.08 -5.44
C ARG A 168 -8.28 11.88 -6.67
N GLY A 169 -7.68 11.81 -7.85
CA GLY A 169 -8.38 11.46 -9.09
C GLY A 169 -8.99 10.06 -9.04
N LEU A 170 -8.26 9.09 -8.49
CA LEU A 170 -8.78 7.73 -8.26
C LEU A 170 -9.98 7.74 -7.29
N ALA A 171 -9.86 8.45 -6.17
CA ALA A 171 -10.93 8.55 -5.18
C ALA A 171 -12.22 9.16 -5.78
N LEU A 172 -12.09 10.14 -6.69
CA LEU A 172 -13.22 10.70 -7.42
C LEU A 172 -13.78 9.70 -8.45
N ALA A 173 -12.90 9.07 -9.25
CA ALA A 173 -13.30 8.14 -10.30
C ALA A 173 -14.11 6.95 -9.77
N VAL A 174 -13.76 6.42 -8.60
CA VAL A 174 -14.47 5.30 -7.95
C VAL A 174 -15.93 5.65 -7.58
N ARG A 175 -16.24 6.94 -7.39
CA ARG A 175 -17.59 7.44 -7.08
C ARG A 175 -18.46 7.63 -8.32
N LEU A 176 -17.85 7.87 -9.47
CA LEU A 176 -18.55 8.11 -10.74
C LEU A 176 -19.07 6.80 -11.38
N PRO A 177 -19.96 6.88 -12.39
CA PRO A 177 -20.48 5.69 -13.08
C PRO A 177 -19.37 4.84 -13.72
N ALA A 178 -19.42 3.53 -13.49
CA ALA A 178 -18.40 2.58 -13.94
C ALA A 178 -18.17 2.61 -15.46
N ARG A 179 -19.24 2.79 -16.26
CA ARG A 179 -19.17 2.85 -17.73
C ARG A 179 -18.28 3.99 -18.23
N LEU A 180 -18.24 5.11 -17.50
CA LEU A 180 -17.44 6.27 -17.87
C LEU A 180 -15.98 6.14 -17.39
N MET A 181 -15.79 5.65 -16.16
CA MET A 181 -14.46 5.66 -15.53
C MET A 181 -13.61 4.43 -15.83
N ARG A 182 -14.20 3.26 -16.09
CA ARG A 182 -13.45 2.04 -16.39
C ARG A 182 -12.44 2.20 -17.55
N PRO A 183 -12.77 2.77 -18.73
CA PRO A 183 -11.78 2.94 -19.79
C PRO A 183 -10.62 3.87 -19.39
N ILE A 184 -10.90 4.89 -18.57
CA ILE A 184 -9.89 5.82 -18.06
C ILE A 184 -8.98 5.11 -17.07
N LEU A 185 -9.55 4.44 -16.07
CA LEU A 185 -8.80 3.72 -15.05
C LEU A 185 -7.99 2.57 -15.64
N ARG A 186 -8.51 1.84 -16.63
CA ARG A 186 -7.73 0.84 -17.38
C ARG A 186 -6.46 1.44 -17.99
N ARG A 187 -6.56 2.59 -18.65
CA ARG A 187 -5.39 3.28 -19.24
C ARG A 187 -4.40 3.75 -18.18
N VAL A 188 -4.89 4.33 -17.08
CA VAL A 188 -4.06 4.78 -15.97
C VAL A 188 -3.33 3.60 -15.31
N VAL A 189 -4.02 2.47 -15.10
CA VAL A 189 -3.44 1.25 -14.53
C VAL A 189 -2.39 0.63 -15.46
N ALA A 190 -2.67 0.61 -16.77
CA ALA A 190 -1.72 0.10 -17.76
C ALA A 190 -0.44 0.96 -17.84
N ALA A 191 -0.57 2.29 -17.79
CA ALA A 191 0.56 3.20 -17.88
C ALA A 191 1.31 3.40 -16.55
N GLY A 192 0.58 3.42 -15.42
CA GLY A 192 1.08 3.90 -14.13
C GLY A 192 2.01 2.96 -13.38
N ARG A 193 2.16 1.70 -13.83
CA ARG A 193 3.02 0.69 -13.19
C ARG A 193 4.36 0.45 -13.90
N GLY A 194 4.64 1.14 -15.01
CA GLY A 194 5.93 1.03 -15.70
C GLY A 194 6.27 -0.40 -16.14
N GLY A 195 5.25 -1.22 -16.43
CA GLY A 195 5.41 -2.64 -16.80
C GLY A 195 5.65 -3.60 -15.63
N LYS A 196 5.79 -3.13 -14.38
CA LYS A 196 6.06 -4.01 -13.24
C LYS A 196 4.80 -4.70 -12.73
N SER A 197 4.87 -6.01 -12.54
CA SER A 197 3.81 -6.79 -11.90
C SER A 197 3.55 -6.34 -10.45
N PRO A 198 2.30 -6.38 -9.96
CA PRO A 198 1.98 -6.07 -8.57
C PRO A 198 2.73 -6.96 -7.57
N SER A 199 3.06 -6.40 -6.39
CA SER A 199 3.83 -7.08 -5.36
C SER A 199 3.18 -8.37 -4.86
N LEU A 200 1.87 -8.39 -4.64
CA LEU A 200 1.17 -9.60 -4.20
C LEU A 200 1.19 -10.70 -5.27
N ARG A 201 1.11 -10.32 -6.56
CA ARG A 201 1.18 -11.30 -7.66
C ARG A 201 2.56 -11.96 -7.73
N LEU A 202 3.62 -11.17 -7.55
CA LEU A 202 4.97 -11.72 -7.48
C LEU A 202 5.15 -12.64 -6.26
N ALA A 203 4.66 -12.23 -5.08
CA ALA A 203 4.74 -13.02 -3.86
C ALA A 203 3.98 -14.35 -3.95
N VAL A 204 2.75 -14.35 -4.49
CA VAL A 204 1.97 -15.58 -4.72
C VAL A 204 2.67 -16.49 -5.73
N ARG A 205 3.23 -15.94 -6.81
CA ARG A 205 3.98 -16.74 -7.80
C ARG A 205 5.24 -17.39 -7.20
N SER A 206 5.93 -16.70 -6.30
CA SER A 206 7.13 -17.21 -5.65
C SER A 206 6.84 -18.07 -4.41
N GLY A 207 5.57 -18.22 -4.00
CA GLY A 207 5.20 -18.88 -2.74
C GLY A 207 5.77 -18.17 -1.49
N GLY A 208 6.05 -16.88 -1.60
CA GLY A 208 6.70 -16.09 -0.55
C GLY A 208 5.71 -15.43 0.41
N PRO A 209 6.19 -14.81 1.50
CA PRO A 209 5.33 -14.06 2.41
C PRO A 209 4.62 -12.91 1.67
N THR A 210 3.35 -12.68 1.99
CA THR A 210 2.56 -11.60 1.37
C THR A 210 2.34 -10.44 2.33
N GLU A 211 2.27 -9.23 1.79
CA GLU A 211 1.93 -8.03 2.56
C GLU A 211 0.40 -7.81 2.69
N VAL A 212 -0.41 -8.79 2.28
CA VAL A 212 -1.87 -8.61 2.13
C VAL A 212 -2.57 -8.22 3.43
N ASP A 213 -2.04 -8.68 4.56
CA ASP A 213 -2.57 -8.36 5.90
C ASP A 213 -2.44 -6.88 6.27
N TRP A 214 -1.47 -6.17 5.68
CA TRP A 214 -1.29 -4.72 5.87
C TRP A 214 -1.86 -3.90 4.73
N LEU A 215 -2.33 -4.55 3.66
CA LEU A 215 -3.05 -3.94 2.55
C LEU A 215 -4.56 -4.11 2.75
N GLN A 216 -5.17 -5.10 2.08
CA GLN A 216 -6.59 -5.41 2.20
C GLN A 216 -6.97 -5.80 3.63
N GLY A 217 -6.14 -6.60 4.31
CA GLY A 217 -6.35 -6.95 5.71
C GLY A 217 -6.36 -5.72 6.61
N GLY A 218 -5.49 -4.75 6.34
CA GLY A 218 -5.42 -3.49 7.09
C GLY A 218 -6.70 -2.67 6.97
N VAL A 219 -7.33 -2.66 5.80
CA VAL A 219 -8.66 -2.04 5.60
C VAL A 219 -9.72 -2.77 6.44
N ALA A 220 -9.74 -4.10 6.41
CA ALA A 220 -10.69 -4.91 7.17
C ALA A 220 -10.54 -4.71 8.68
N THR A 221 -9.33 -4.79 9.21
CA THR A 221 -9.02 -4.54 10.62
C THR A 221 -9.45 -3.15 11.05
N ALA A 222 -9.13 -2.12 10.26
CA ALA A 222 -9.53 -0.75 10.58
C ALA A 222 -11.05 -0.55 10.51
N ALA A 223 -11.74 -1.20 9.56
CA ALA A 223 -13.20 -1.18 9.51
C ALA A 223 -13.83 -1.78 10.76
N HIS A 224 -13.32 -2.92 11.23
CA HIS A 224 -13.77 -3.58 12.45
C HIS A 224 -13.51 -2.75 13.71
N ALA A 225 -12.35 -2.10 13.81
CA ALA A 225 -12.04 -1.22 14.94
C ALA A 225 -13.03 -0.05 15.07
N LEU A 226 -13.66 0.37 13.96
CA LEU A 226 -14.72 1.38 13.95
C LEU A 226 -16.12 0.77 14.12
N GLY A 227 -16.27 -0.52 14.39
CA GLY A 227 -17.56 -1.21 14.46
C GLY A 227 -18.25 -1.38 13.10
N GLY A 228 -17.51 -1.28 11.99
CA GLY A 228 -17.99 -1.58 10.64
C GLY A 228 -17.46 -2.89 10.07
N ARG A 229 -17.64 -3.07 8.76
CA ARG A 229 -17.07 -4.17 7.97
C ARG A 229 -16.54 -3.65 6.64
N ALA A 230 -15.54 -4.36 6.09
CA ALA A 230 -15.04 -4.17 4.73
C ALA A 230 -14.96 -5.55 4.04
N PRO A 231 -16.12 -6.15 3.71
CA PRO A 231 -16.21 -7.56 3.34
C PRO A 231 -15.41 -7.92 2.09
N VAL A 232 -15.34 -7.04 1.08
CA VAL A 232 -14.54 -7.32 -0.12
C VAL A 232 -13.06 -7.33 0.21
N ASN A 233 -12.57 -6.36 0.98
CA ASN A 233 -11.17 -6.36 1.42
C ASN A 233 -10.85 -7.57 2.31
N GLU A 234 -11.72 -7.90 3.27
CA GLU A 234 -11.59 -9.06 4.17
C GLU A 234 -11.48 -10.37 3.37
N ARG A 235 -12.36 -10.55 2.38
CA ARG A 235 -12.41 -11.76 1.57
C ARG A 235 -11.23 -11.85 0.60
N LEU A 236 -10.86 -10.76 -0.06
CA LEU A 236 -9.67 -10.71 -0.91
C LEU A 236 -8.40 -11.03 -0.11
N ALA A 237 -8.27 -10.49 1.11
CA ALA A 237 -7.13 -10.79 1.97
C ALA A 237 -7.04 -12.28 2.31
N THR A 238 -8.18 -12.88 2.65
CA THR A 238 -8.28 -14.32 2.92
C THR A 238 -7.87 -15.15 1.71
N ILE A 239 -8.43 -14.88 0.53
CA ILE A 239 -8.13 -15.66 -0.68
C ILE A 239 -6.66 -15.53 -1.09
N VAL A 240 -6.06 -14.33 -1.02
CA VAL A 240 -4.62 -14.16 -1.30
C VAL A 240 -3.78 -14.98 -0.33
N ARG A 241 -4.13 -15.01 0.97
CA ARG A 241 -3.43 -15.82 1.96
C ARG A 241 -3.52 -17.31 1.64
N GLU A 242 -4.71 -17.79 1.29
CA GLU A 242 -4.90 -19.18 0.85
C GLU A 242 -4.07 -19.50 -0.41
N CYS A 243 -4.08 -18.62 -1.42
CA CYS A 243 -3.30 -18.81 -2.65
C CYS A 243 -1.79 -18.77 -2.40
N SER A 244 -1.33 -17.97 -1.45
CA SER A 244 0.08 -17.89 -1.06
C SER A 244 0.55 -19.12 -0.30
N ALA A 245 -0.33 -19.76 0.46
CA ALA A 245 -0.01 -20.93 1.26
C ALA A 245 -0.18 -22.25 0.49
N ASP A 246 -1.11 -22.30 -0.47
CA ASP A 246 -1.42 -23.50 -1.25
C ASP A 246 -1.37 -23.22 -2.77
N PRO A 247 -0.36 -23.76 -3.48
CA PRO A 247 -0.27 -23.65 -4.94
C PRO A 247 -1.48 -24.25 -5.67
N GLY A 248 -2.13 -25.27 -5.12
CA GLY A 248 -3.36 -25.85 -5.66
C GLY A 248 -4.52 -24.86 -5.62
N ARG A 249 -4.63 -24.11 -4.52
CA ARG A 249 -5.58 -23.00 -4.41
C ARG A 249 -5.29 -21.86 -5.40
N ALA A 250 -4.03 -21.48 -5.57
CA ALA A 250 -3.64 -20.49 -6.58
C ALA A 250 -4.01 -20.97 -8.00
N ALA A 251 -3.74 -22.24 -8.32
CA ALA A 251 -4.12 -22.84 -9.60
C ALA A 251 -5.64 -22.91 -9.80
N TRP A 252 -6.43 -23.06 -8.74
CA TRP A 252 -7.89 -23.04 -8.80
C TRP A 252 -8.44 -21.68 -9.25
N PHE A 253 -7.85 -20.57 -8.84
CA PHE A 253 -8.32 -19.24 -9.25
C PHE A 253 -7.68 -18.69 -10.53
N ARG A 254 -6.50 -19.19 -10.92
CA ARG A 254 -5.74 -18.71 -12.08
C ARG A 254 -6.61 -18.64 -13.35
N GLY A 255 -6.76 -17.43 -13.89
CA GLY A 255 -7.52 -17.16 -15.12
C GLY A 255 -9.02 -17.46 -15.02
N ARG A 256 -9.59 -17.55 -13.81
CA ARG A 256 -11.00 -17.90 -13.56
C ARG A 256 -11.75 -16.80 -12.81
N PRO A 257 -12.14 -15.70 -13.51
CA PRO A 257 -12.94 -14.63 -12.92
C PRO A 257 -14.26 -15.12 -12.30
N ASP A 258 -14.88 -16.14 -12.91
CA ASP A 258 -16.09 -16.82 -12.42
C ASP A 258 -15.93 -17.27 -10.97
N ARG A 259 -14.84 -17.98 -10.67
CA ARG A 259 -14.58 -18.53 -9.33
C ARG A 259 -14.33 -17.44 -8.29
N LEU A 260 -13.69 -16.34 -8.69
CA LEU A 260 -13.47 -15.21 -7.79
C LEU A 260 -14.77 -14.47 -7.46
N LEU A 261 -15.65 -14.32 -8.45
CA LEU A 261 -16.98 -13.72 -8.25
C LEU A 261 -17.81 -14.56 -7.28
N ASP A 262 -17.89 -15.87 -7.51
CA ASP A 262 -18.61 -16.80 -6.62
C ASP A 262 -18.07 -16.80 -5.19
N ALA A 263 -16.77 -16.55 -5.02
CA ALA A 263 -16.14 -16.50 -3.70
C ALA A 263 -16.41 -15.18 -2.94
N LEU A 264 -16.96 -14.16 -3.61
CA LEU A 264 -17.21 -12.80 -3.10
C LEU A 264 -18.70 -12.44 -2.96
N ASP A 265 -19.59 -13.30 -3.44
CA ASP A 265 -21.03 -13.25 -3.20
C ASP A 265 -21.41 -13.85 -1.84
#